data_AF-A0A932PJM1-F1
#
_entry.id   AF-A0A932PJM1-F1
#
_cell.length_a   1.000
_cell.length_b   1.000
_cell.length_c   1.000
_cell.angle_alpha   90.00
_cell.angle_beta   90.00
_cell.angle_gamma   90.00
#
_symmetry.space_group_name_H-M   'P 1'
#
loop_
_entity.id
_entity.type
_entity.pdbx_description
1 polymer ?
#
loop_
_entity_poly.entity_id
_entity_poly.type
_entity_poly.pdbx_seq_one_letter_code
_entity_poly.pdbx_strand_id
1 'polypeptide(L)'
;MPLPASSMNLGDFNQRFGIYWLFFGYTLALHVLDEAGHDFLSVYNPNALAIRRAVPWLPVPTFTFTEFIGSLALGLTLLLALTPLAFRGLKWMRMLAIPISALAGVLNGLMHILSSIYLHRWMPGVYSAPLIMLSGVLLLKESLPQHYKTVAR
;
A
#
# COMPACT_ATOMS: atom_id res chain seq x y z
N MET A 1 14.80 -34.29 -10.98
CA MET A 1 14.70 -33.23 -12.00
C MET A 1 13.63 -32.24 -11.53
N PRO A 2 13.98 -31.04 -11.03
CA PRO A 2 12.99 -30.07 -10.60
C PRO A 2 12.32 -29.47 -11.84
N LEU A 3 10.99 -29.42 -11.85
CA LEU A 3 10.24 -28.73 -12.90
C LEU A 3 10.61 -27.24 -12.87
N PRO A 4 10.83 -26.57 -14.02
CA PRO A 4 10.98 -25.13 -14.03
C PRO A 4 9.71 -24.52 -13.45
N ALA A 5 9.87 -23.75 -12.37
CA ALA A 5 8.77 -22.95 -11.83
C ALA A 5 8.22 -22.11 -12.99
N SER A 6 6.97 -22.36 -13.37
CA SER A 6 6.26 -21.58 -14.36
C SER A 6 6.24 -20.14 -13.85
N SER A 7 7.16 -19.32 -14.33
CA SER A 7 7.11 -17.90 -14.07
C SER A 7 5.87 -17.38 -14.79
N MET A 8 4.91 -16.90 -14.00
CA MET A 8 3.69 -16.30 -14.54
C MET A 8 4.12 -15.16 -15.47
N ASN A 9 3.88 -15.31 -16.79
CA ASN A 9 4.28 -14.33 -17.78
C ASN A 9 3.28 -13.16 -17.74
N LEU A 10 3.56 -12.19 -16.87
CA LEU A 10 2.78 -10.95 -16.70
C LEU A 10 3.13 -9.89 -17.75
N GLY A 11 3.81 -10.27 -18.83
CA GLY A 11 4.18 -9.36 -19.91
C GLY A 11 5.48 -8.60 -19.68
N ASP A 12 5.67 -7.52 -20.45
CA ASP A 12 6.86 -6.68 -20.36
C ASP A 12 6.93 -5.88 -19.03
N PHE A 13 8.02 -5.16 -18.82
CA PHE A 13 8.27 -4.40 -17.58
C PHE A 13 7.22 -3.31 -17.29
N ASN A 14 6.59 -2.74 -18.31
CA ASN A 14 5.53 -1.73 -18.15
C ASN A 14 4.18 -2.40 -17.88
N GLN A 15 3.90 -3.51 -18.56
CA GLN A 15 2.71 -4.32 -18.30
C GLN A 15 2.69 -4.84 -16.86
N ARG A 16 3.82 -5.38 -16.39
CA ARG A 16 4.00 -5.80 -14.99
C ARG A 16 3.76 -4.67 -13.99
N PHE A 17 4.33 -3.50 -14.26
CA PHE A 17 4.12 -2.33 -13.41
C PHE A 17 2.65 -1.92 -13.36
N GLY A 18 1.95 -1.88 -14.50
CA GLY A 18 0.51 -1.60 -14.56
C GLY A 18 -0.34 -2.65 -13.82
N ILE A 19 0.00 -3.93 -13.95
CA ILE A 19 -0.68 -5.03 -13.23
C ILE A 19 -0.51 -4.87 -11.72
N TYR A 20 0.71 -4.64 -11.22
CA TYR A 20 0.92 -4.47 -9.79
C TYR A 20 0.37 -3.15 -9.24
N TRP A 21 0.31 -2.10 -10.06
CA TRP A 21 -0.40 -0.87 -9.70
C TRP A 21 -1.89 -1.14 -9.47
N LEU A 22 -2.53 -1.86 -10.38
CA LEU A 22 -3.94 -2.23 -10.28
C LEU A 22 -4.19 -3.20 -9.12
N PHE A 23 -3.34 -4.22 -8.96
CA PHE A 23 -3.39 -5.15 -7.84
C PHE A 23 -3.29 -4.40 -6.51
N PHE A 24 -2.32 -3.50 -6.36
CA PHE A 24 -2.18 -2.64 -5.19
C PHE A 24 -3.41 -1.77 -4.93
N GLY A 25 -4.02 -1.22 -5.98
CA GLY A 25 -5.25 -0.43 -5.84
C GLY A 25 -6.40 -1.25 -5.23
N TYR A 26 -6.63 -2.46 -5.72
CA TYR A 26 -7.68 -3.33 -5.18
C TYR A 26 -7.36 -3.86 -3.78
N THR A 27 -6.10 -4.17 -3.47
CA THR A 27 -5.72 -4.59 -2.12
C THR A 27 -5.82 -3.44 -1.11
N LEU A 28 -5.50 -2.20 -1.51
CA LEU A 28 -5.75 -1.01 -0.71
C LEU A 28 -7.24 -0.81 -0.47
N ALA A 29 -8.09 -0.97 -1.50
CA ALA A 29 -9.55 -0.90 -1.33
C ALA A 29 -10.06 -1.92 -0.30
N LEU A 30 -9.60 -3.17 -0.39
CA LEU A 30 -9.93 -4.22 0.57
C LEU A 30 -9.45 -3.86 1.97
N HIS A 31 -8.27 -3.28 2.09
CA HIS A 31 -7.71 -2.88 3.38
C HIS A 31 -8.52 -1.76 4.03
N VAL A 32 -8.95 -0.77 3.27
CA VAL A 32 -9.87 0.27 3.76
C VAL A 32 -11.19 -0.31 4.24
N LEU A 33 -11.73 -1.32 3.53
CA LEU A 33 -12.95 -2.01 3.96
C LEU A 33 -12.73 -2.79 5.27
N ASP A 34 -11.57 -3.43 5.44
CA ASP A 34 -11.19 -4.11 6.67
C ASP A 34 -11.07 -3.12 7.84
N GLU A 35 -10.35 -2.00 7.66
CA GLU A 35 -10.25 -0.95 8.67
C GLU A 35 -11.63 -0.38 9.06
N ALA A 36 -12.47 -0.08 8.08
CA ALA A 36 -13.81 0.46 8.29
C ALA A 36 -14.73 -0.55 8.98
N GLY A 37 -14.66 -1.83 8.58
CA GLY A 37 -15.47 -2.91 9.13
C GLY A 37 -15.09 -3.30 10.56
N HIS A 38 -13.89 -2.94 11.00
CA HIS A 38 -13.36 -3.27 12.33
C HIS A 38 -13.11 -2.04 13.20
N ASP A 39 -13.75 -0.91 12.91
CA ASP A 39 -13.74 0.31 13.75
C ASP A 39 -12.34 0.91 13.97
N PHE A 40 -11.55 1.04 12.90
CA PHE A 40 -10.21 1.62 12.94
C PHE A 40 -10.13 2.99 13.66
N LEU A 41 -11.15 3.84 13.50
CA LEU A 41 -11.13 5.19 14.07
C LEU A 41 -11.17 5.21 15.60
N SER A 42 -11.73 4.19 16.26
CA SER A 42 -11.68 4.10 17.72
C SER A 42 -10.27 3.81 18.26
N VAL A 43 -9.38 3.26 17.42
CA VAL A 43 -7.97 3.09 17.74
C VAL A 43 -7.15 4.29 17.25
N TYR A 44 -7.36 4.74 16.00
CA TYR A 44 -6.56 5.80 15.39
C TYR A 44 -6.71 7.16 16.09
N ASN A 45 -7.94 7.65 16.28
CA ASN A 45 -8.18 9.01 16.75
C ASN A 45 -7.60 9.27 18.16
N PRO A 46 -7.78 8.37 19.16
CA PRO A 46 -7.17 8.56 20.47
C PRO A 46 -5.63 8.59 20.41
N ASN A 47 -5.02 7.73 19.59
CA ASN A 47 -3.57 7.71 19.41
C ASN A 47 -3.05 8.96 18.69
N ALA A 48 -3.76 9.44 17.67
CA ALA A 48 -3.44 10.70 16.99
C ALA A 48 -3.45 11.90 17.94
N LEU A 49 -4.41 11.95 18.87
CA LEU A 49 -4.47 12.97 19.92
C LEU A 49 -3.32 12.79 20.93
N ALA A 50 -2.99 11.57 21.31
CA ALA A 50 -1.85 11.30 22.20
C ALA A 50 -0.52 11.76 21.57
N ILE A 51 -0.29 11.45 20.30
CA ILE A 51 0.89 11.90 19.54
C ILE A 51 0.93 13.42 19.48
N ARG A 52 -0.18 14.09 19.17
CA ARG A 52 -0.24 15.57 19.16
C ARG A 52 0.10 16.20 20.51
N ARG A 53 -0.28 15.58 21.62
CA ARG A 53 0.11 16.06 22.96
C ARG A 53 1.60 15.88 23.22
N ALA A 54 2.19 14.80 22.74
CA ALA A 54 3.61 14.50 22.92
C ALA A 54 4.52 15.27 21.95
N VAL A 55 4.06 15.52 20.72
CA VAL A 55 4.81 16.15 19.63
C VAL A 55 3.92 17.19 18.93
N PRO A 56 3.73 18.39 19.51
CA PRO A 56 2.73 19.36 19.03
C PRO A 56 2.96 19.92 17.62
N TRP A 57 4.20 19.88 17.14
CA TRP A 57 4.56 20.37 15.80
C TRP A 57 4.25 19.35 14.68
N LEU A 58 3.97 18.10 15.01
CA LEU A 58 3.67 17.06 14.02
C LEU A 58 2.17 17.11 13.65
N PRO A 59 1.81 17.37 12.38
CA PRO A 59 0.42 17.44 11.96
C PRO A 59 -0.16 16.02 11.82
N VAL A 60 -0.71 15.48 12.91
CA VAL A 60 -1.45 14.21 12.88
C VAL A 60 -2.95 14.50 12.88
N PRO A 61 -3.70 14.20 11.81
CA PRO A 61 -5.13 14.51 11.75
C PRO A 61 -5.98 13.58 12.66
N THR A 62 -7.24 13.95 12.85
CA THR A 62 -8.31 13.09 13.38
C THR A 62 -9.41 13.13 12.33
N PHE A 63 -10.19 12.06 12.24
CA PHE A 63 -11.22 11.94 11.23
C PHE A 63 -12.55 11.56 11.85
N THR A 64 -13.62 12.13 11.33
CA THR A 64 -14.94 11.50 11.36
C THR A 64 -14.98 10.33 10.37
N PHE A 65 -15.94 9.42 10.52
CA PHE A 65 -16.10 8.29 9.59
C PHE A 65 -16.26 8.76 8.14
N THR A 66 -17.07 9.80 7.91
CA THR A 66 -17.29 10.36 6.57
C THR A 66 -16.02 10.95 5.96
N GLU A 67 -15.22 11.66 6.75
CA GLU A 67 -13.94 12.22 6.26
C GLU A 67 -12.93 11.10 5.95
N PHE A 68 -12.86 10.08 6.81
CA PHE A 68 -12.00 8.92 6.61
C PHE A 68 -12.34 8.18 5.31
N ILE A 69 -13.60 7.77 5.15
CA ILE A 69 -14.04 7.06 3.95
C ILE A 69 -14.00 7.95 2.71
N GLY A 70 -14.43 9.21 2.82
CA GLY A 70 -14.46 10.15 1.70
C GLY A 70 -13.05 10.44 1.15
N SER A 71 -12.08 10.69 2.02
CA SER A 71 -10.70 10.93 1.62
C SER A 71 -10.03 9.70 0.99
N LEU A 72 -10.25 8.51 1.56
CA LEU A 72 -9.73 7.25 1.02
C LEU A 72 -10.40 6.86 -0.29
N ALA A 73 -11.71 7.04 -0.43
CA ALA A 73 -12.42 6.78 -1.68
C ALA A 73 -11.93 7.70 -2.81
N LEU A 74 -11.69 8.99 -2.51
CA LEU A 74 -11.10 9.92 -3.47
C LEU A 74 -9.69 9.49 -3.86
N GLY A 75 -8.82 9.18 -2.89
CA GLY A 75 -7.46 8.71 -3.14
C GLY A 75 -7.42 7.43 -3.98
N LEU A 76 -8.27 6.45 -3.65
CA LEU A 76 -8.41 5.21 -4.40
C LEU A 76 -8.91 5.44 -5.82
N THR A 77 -9.90 6.31 -6.01
CA THR A 77 -10.43 6.67 -7.33
C THR A 77 -9.33 7.27 -8.20
N LEU A 78 -8.55 8.21 -7.65
CA LEU A 78 -7.41 8.80 -8.36
C LEU A 78 -6.35 7.75 -8.69
N LEU A 79 -6.00 6.89 -7.73
CA LEU A 79 -5.03 5.82 -7.95
C LEU A 79 -5.48 4.88 -9.08
N LEU A 80 -6.73 4.43 -9.07
CA LEU A 80 -7.27 3.57 -10.12
C LEU A 80 -7.41 4.29 -11.46
N ALA A 81 -7.76 5.58 -11.47
CA ALA A 81 -7.84 6.38 -12.70
C ALA A 81 -6.48 6.56 -13.38
N LEU A 82 -5.37 6.51 -12.62
CA LEU A 82 -4.01 6.57 -13.16
C LEU A 82 -3.52 5.24 -13.77
N THR A 83 -4.30 4.16 -13.66
CA THR A 83 -3.93 2.83 -14.19
C THR A 83 -3.49 2.85 -15.66
N PRO A 84 -4.18 3.51 -16.60
CA PRO A 84 -3.71 3.55 -18.00
C PRO A 84 -2.32 4.18 -18.15
N LEU A 85 -1.97 5.15 -17.30
CA LEU A 85 -0.65 5.78 -17.29
C LEU A 85 0.41 4.86 -16.66
N ALA A 86 0.01 4.04 -15.68
CA ALA A 86 0.87 3.00 -15.13
C ALA A 86 1.23 1.96 -16.21
N PHE A 87 0.27 1.49 -17.00
CA PHE A 87 0.56 0.58 -18.13
C PHE A 87 1.45 1.18 -19.22
N ARG A 88 1.45 2.52 -19.39
CA ARG A 88 2.40 3.22 -20.28
C ARG A 88 3.82 3.31 -19.70
N GLY A 89 4.02 2.95 -18.43
CA GLY A 89 5.34 2.88 -17.81
C GLY A 89 6.02 4.23 -17.60
N LEU A 90 5.26 5.33 -17.51
CA LEU A 90 5.82 6.68 -17.41
C LEU A 90 6.76 6.81 -16.19
N LYS A 91 7.92 7.45 -16.38
CA LYS A 91 8.94 7.56 -15.31
C LYS A 91 8.40 8.22 -14.04
N TRP A 92 7.59 9.26 -14.17
CA TRP A 92 7.00 9.96 -13.02
C TRP A 92 5.99 9.07 -12.26
N MET A 93 5.29 8.16 -12.96
CA MET A 93 4.39 7.19 -12.31
C MET A 93 5.17 6.24 -11.41
N ARG A 94 6.36 5.82 -11.83
CA ARG A 94 7.26 4.98 -11.02
C ARG A 94 7.79 5.74 -9.80
N MET A 95 8.16 7.00 -9.97
CA MET A 95 8.56 7.88 -8.86
C MET A 95 7.43 8.08 -7.85
N LEU A 96 6.18 8.21 -8.32
CA LEU A 96 5.00 8.31 -7.48
C LEU A 96 4.69 6.98 -6.77
N ALA A 97 4.86 5.85 -7.45
CA ALA A 97 4.59 4.53 -6.90
C ALA A 97 5.51 4.16 -5.73
N ILE A 98 6.74 4.68 -5.67
CA ILE A 98 7.69 4.43 -4.58
C ILE A 98 7.12 4.81 -3.21
N PRO A 99 6.76 6.08 -2.92
CA PRO A 99 6.22 6.45 -1.61
C PRO A 99 4.84 5.81 -1.35
N ILE A 100 4.00 5.64 -2.37
CA ILE A 100 2.68 4.99 -2.20
C ILE A 100 2.85 3.54 -1.73
N SER A 101 3.67 2.76 -2.44
CA SER A 101 3.89 1.35 -2.11
C SER A 101 4.63 1.16 -0.79
N ALA A 102 5.61 2.03 -0.49
CA ALA A 102 6.37 1.98 0.75
C ALA A 102 5.50 2.36 1.97
N LEU A 103 4.76 3.47 1.90
CA LEU A 103 4.02 4.00 3.04
C LEU A 103 2.66 3.32 3.20
N ALA A 104 1.81 3.40 2.16
CA ALA A 104 0.45 2.87 2.22
C ALA A 104 0.39 1.34 2.08
N GLY A 105 1.43 0.73 1.50
CA GLY A 105 1.55 -0.72 1.39
C GLY A 105 2.33 -1.35 2.53
N VAL A 106 3.66 -1.23 2.44
CA VAL A 106 4.59 -1.98 3.30
C VAL A 106 4.51 -1.51 4.74
N LEU A 107 4.74 -0.22 5.00
CA LEU A 107 4.74 0.33 6.34
C LEU A 107 3.36 0.20 7.00
N ASN A 108 2.30 0.48 6.24
CA ASN A 108 0.94 0.37 6.75
C ASN A 108 0.64 -1.07 7.21
N GLY A 109 0.76 -2.06 6.31
CA GLY A 109 0.51 -3.47 6.66
C GLY A 109 1.40 -3.96 7.80
N LEU A 110 2.68 -3.55 7.82
CA LEU A 110 3.60 -3.90 8.90
C LEU A 110 3.13 -3.34 10.25
N MET A 111 2.68 -2.08 10.30
CA MET A 111 2.18 -1.46 11.53
C MET A 111 0.97 -2.20 12.08
N HIS A 112 -0.01 -2.58 11.25
CA HIS A 112 -1.16 -3.38 11.70
C HIS A 112 -0.75 -4.73 12.29
N ILE A 113 0.21 -5.41 11.66
CA ILE A 113 0.72 -6.70 12.15
C ILE A 113 1.47 -6.52 13.47
N LEU A 114 2.45 -5.61 13.51
CA LEU A 114 3.29 -5.40 14.69
C LEU A 114 2.48 -4.86 15.88
N SER A 115 1.57 -3.91 15.65
CA SER A 115 0.68 -3.40 16.69
C SER A 115 -0.26 -4.49 17.21
N SER A 116 -0.71 -5.42 16.35
CA SER A 116 -1.54 -6.55 16.80
C SER A 116 -0.77 -7.50 17.72
N ILE A 117 0.48 -7.80 17.37
CA ILE A 117 1.37 -8.63 18.18
C ILE A 117 1.68 -7.93 19.51
N TYR A 118 2.09 -6.67 19.46
CA TYR A 118 2.49 -5.88 20.63
C TYR A 118 1.35 -5.67 21.63
N LEU A 119 0.15 -5.39 21.13
CA LEU A 119 -1.04 -5.16 21.97
C LEU A 119 -1.77 -6.45 22.33
N HIS A 120 -1.31 -7.61 21.85
CA HIS A 120 -1.95 -8.92 22.02
C HIS A 120 -3.45 -8.91 21.65
N ARG A 121 -3.83 -8.13 20.63
CA ARG A 121 -5.20 -8.01 20.12
C ARG A 121 -5.17 -7.71 18.64
N TRP A 122 -6.13 -8.24 17.88
CA TRP A 122 -6.25 -7.96 16.45
C TRP A 122 -6.54 -6.48 16.20
N MET A 123 -5.67 -5.78 15.48
CA MET A 123 -5.90 -4.40 15.05
C MET A 123 -6.86 -4.35 13.87
N PRO A 124 -7.73 -3.34 13.80
CA PRO A 124 -8.54 -3.10 12.60
C PRO A 124 -7.62 -3.00 11.38
N GLY A 125 -7.89 -3.70 10.27
CA GLY A 125 -6.98 -3.76 9.11
C GLY A 125 -5.99 -4.93 9.09
N VAL A 126 -5.87 -5.71 10.18
CA VAL A 126 -4.87 -6.80 10.28
C VAL A 126 -5.17 -7.99 9.36
N TYR A 127 -6.43 -8.26 9.00
CA TYR A 127 -6.78 -9.41 8.18
C TYR A 127 -6.31 -9.26 6.73
N SER A 128 -6.33 -8.03 6.25
CA SER A 128 -5.84 -7.63 4.93
C SER A 128 -4.39 -7.12 4.93
N ALA A 129 -3.80 -6.88 6.11
CA ALA A 129 -2.44 -6.36 6.26
C ALA A 129 -1.35 -7.18 5.53
N PRO A 130 -1.34 -8.54 5.59
CA PRO A 130 -0.37 -9.33 4.82
C PRO A 130 -0.48 -9.10 3.31
N LEU A 131 -1.71 -8.92 2.81
CA LEU A 131 -1.97 -8.77 1.38
C LEU A 131 -1.58 -7.38 0.89
N ILE A 132 -1.93 -6.31 1.63
CA ILE A 132 -1.53 -4.95 1.26
C ILE A 132 0.01 -4.80 1.34
N MET A 133 0.65 -5.41 2.34
CA MET A 133 2.11 -5.44 2.46
C MET A 133 2.75 -6.17 1.27
N LEU A 134 2.25 -7.35 0.91
CA LEU A 134 2.73 -8.10 -0.25
C LEU A 134 2.58 -7.30 -1.55
N SER A 135 1.40 -6.73 -1.79
CA SER A 135 1.16 -5.92 -3.00
C SER A 135 2.04 -4.67 -3.04
N GLY A 136 2.31 -4.05 -1.88
CA GLY A 136 3.25 -2.94 -1.74
C GLY A 136 4.68 -3.35 -2.08
N VAL A 137 5.16 -4.49 -1.59
CA VAL A 137 6.50 -5.00 -1.94
C VAL A 137 6.63 -5.25 -3.45
N LEU A 138 5.62 -5.87 -4.06
CA LEU A 138 5.62 -6.15 -5.50
C LEU A 138 5.62 -4.87 -6.33
N LEU A 139 4.76 -3.91 -5.99
CA LEU A 139 4.71 -2.62 -6.67
C LEU A 139 6.02 -1.84 -6.49
N LEU A 140 6.59 -1.81 -5.27
CA LEU A 140 7.85 -1.13 -4.98
C LEU A 140 8.99 -1.72 -5.81
N LYS A 141 9.09 -3.05 -5.88
CA LYS A 141 10.10 -3.76 -6.67
C LYS A 141 10.04 -3.38 -8.15
N GLU A 142 8.86 -3.32 -8.75
CA GLU A 142 8.74 -2.90 -10.16
C GLU A 142 8.92 -1.39 -10.35
N SER A 143 8.71 -0.58 -9.32
CA SER A 143 8.86 0.88 -9.40
C SER A 143 10.32 1.31 -9.41
N LEU A 144 11.21 0.52 -8.81
CA LEU A 144 12.63 0.80 -8.77
C LEU A 144 13.29 0.57 -10.14
N PRO A 145 14.27 1.41 -10.53
CA PRO A 145 15.08 1.13 -11.70
C PRO A 145 15.73 -0.25 -11.56
N GLN A 146 15.50 -1.13 -12.52
CA GLN A 146 16.30 -2.35 -12.59
C GLN A 146 17.69 -1.95 -13.07
N HIS A 147 18.62 -1.78 -12.13
CA HIS A 147 20.04 -1.79 -12.45
C HIS A 147 20.37 -3.19 -12.98
N TYR A 148 20.21 -3.39 -14.29
CA TYR A 148 20.80 -4.53 -14.94
C TYR A 148 22.30 -4.45 -14.68
N LYS A 149 22.83 -5.50 -14.04
CA LYS A 149 24.24 -5.84 -14.08
C LYS A 149 24.59 -5.99 -15.56
N THR A 150 25.13 -4.95 -16.16
CA THR A 150 25.83 -5.03 -17.44
C THR A 150 27.15 -5.75 -17.19
N VAL A 151 27.12 -7.07 -17.04
CA VAL A 151 28.33 -7.89 -17.12
C VAL A 151 27.98 -9.20 -17.83
N ALA A 152 28.80 -9.52 -18.83
CA ALA A 152 28.79 -10.68 -19.73
C ALA A 152 27.88 -10.58 -20.97
N ARG A 153 28.36 -9.82 -21.97
CA ARG A 153 28.49 -10.36 -23.33
C ARG A 153 29.98 -10.44 -23.65
#